data_AF-A0A4U0RXS7-F1
#
_entry.id   AF-A0A4U0RXS7-F1
#
_cell.length_a   1.000
_cell.length_b   1.000
_cell.length_c   1.000
_cell.angle_alpha   90.00
_cell.angle_beta   90.00
_cell.angle_gamma   90.00
#
_symmetry.space_group_name_H-M   'P 1'
#
loop_
_entity.id
_entity.type
_entity.pdbx_description
1 polymer ?
#
loop_
_entity_poly.entity_id
_entity_poly.type
_entity_poly.pdbx_seq_one_letter_code
_entity_poly.pdbx_strand_id
1 'polypeptide(L)'
;MRAGHVSNARRRMPMGQLAAMYQKACLTRLHGVHVLLFNIGQVPEPPFHGLKTAELWRTELTPPKTPPALAAPVTRWLSGRLQTSDRAESVRHSRDAFRYFLRWLADAHPDVDAMTQLERRHVEGFMAHLHEHTNARTGRPLTARSRYTYLSLLLQFFRETSQWGWSDVPGRPLLGRSDMPKLPSALPRFIPRAELDRLMEAVEELEDPHQRAALLLLRWNGARRGEIARLTLDCLDAYPDGYPRLRIPVGKTYTERMVPLHPQAADALRELIDAAKAANAAARHDAWAQRPVRYVFMRRGKPMGRHFLYEDALEIACRKASRVRRRPGRAAARGPAGFEGAERTRLW
;
A
#
# COMPACT_ATOMS: atom_id res chain seq x y z
N MET A 1 -0.71 -32.13 7.06
CA MET A 1 -1.62 -32.32 5.90
C MET A 1 -0.82 -32.81 4.70
N ARG A 2 -1.29 -33.90 4.08
CA ARG A 2 -0.54 -34.84 3.22
C ARG A 2 -0.01 -34.23 1.90
N ALA A 3 1.27 -34.46 1.59
CA ALA A 3 1.90 -34.17 0.29
C ALA A 3 1.14 -34.80 -0.92
N GLY A 4 0.40 -35.90 -0.68
CA GLY A 4 -0.43 -36.54 -1.70
C GLY A 4 -1.65 -35.73 -2.17
N HIS A 5 -2.20 -34.83 -1.36
CA HIS A 5 -3.33 -33.97 -1.78
C HIS A 5 -2.91 -32.88 -2.77
N VAL A 6 -1.66 -32.40 -2.66
CA VAL A 6 -1.10 -31.38 -3.56
C VAL A 6 -0.81 -31.96 -4.95
N SER A 7 -0.46 -33.25 -5.03
CA SER A 7 -0.21 -33.97 -6.28
C SER A 7 -1.50 -34.17 -7.10
N ASN A 8 -2.58 -34.63 -6.46
CA ASN A 8 -3.86 -34.88 -7.14
C ASN A 8 -4.57 -33.60 -7.60
N ALA A 9 -4.45 -32.50 -6.84
CA ALA A 9 -5.02 -31.21 -7.23
C ALA A 9 -4.34 -30.61 -8.48
N ARG A 10 -3.04 -30.87 -8.66
CA ARG A 10 -2.27 -30.36 -9.82
C ARG A 10 -2.50 -31.20 -11.09
N ARG A 11 -2.75 -32.51 -10.99
CA ARG A 11 -3.02 -33.38 -12.16
C ARG A 11 -4.29 -33.02 -12.94
N ARG A 12 -5.27 -32.36 -12.30
CA ARG A 12 -6.55 -31.95 -12.92
C ARG A 12 -6.55 -30.52 -13.46
N MET A 13 -5.44 -29.78 -13.34
CA MET A 13 -5.37 -28.39 -13.78
C MET A 13 -4.97 -28.28 -15.25
N PRO A 14 -5.53 -27.31 -16.02
CA PRO A 14 -5.10 -27.04 -17.38
C PRO A 14 -3.59 -26.77 -17.47
N MET A 15 -2.94 -27.29 -18.51
CA MET A 15 -1.48 -27.16 -18.69
C MET A 15 -0.98 -25.71 -18.66
N GLY A 16 -1.76 -24.75 -19.18
CA GLY A 16 -1.44 -23.32 -19.11
C GLY A 16 -1.40 -22.76 -17.68
N GLN A 17 -2.27 -23.25 -16.79
CA GLN A 17 -2.28 -22.85 -15.38
C GLN A 17 -1.08 -23.48 -14.64
N LEU A 18 -0.76 -24.75 -14.92
CA LEU A 18 0.41 -25.42 -14.34
C LEU A 18 1.72 -24.74 -14.76
N ALA A 19 1.86 -24.38 -16.04
CA ALA A 19 3.01 -23.64 -16.56
C ALA A 19 3.16 -22.27 -15.87
N ALA A 20 2.06 -21.52 -15.70
CA ALA A 20 2.07 -20.25 -14.99
C ALA A 20 2.45 -20.40 -13.50
N MET A 21 1.95 -21.45 -12.83
CA MET A 21 2.31 -21.77 -11.44
C MET A 21 3.79 -22.14 -11.32
N TYR A 22 4.31 -22.97 -12.22
CA TYR A 22 5.72 -23.35 -12.26
C TYR A 22 6.61 -22.14 -12.50
N GLN A 23 6.29 -21.32 -13.51
CA GLN A 23 7.00 -20.07 -13.79
C GLN A 23 7.04 -19.17 -12.54
N LYS A 24 5.91 -18.99 -11.86
CA LYS A 24 5.83 -18.20 -10.62
C LYS A 24 6.72 -18.78 -9.52
N ALA A 25 6.76 -20.10 -9.35
CA ALA A 25 7.62 -20.77 -8.38
C ALA A 25 9.11 -20.58 -8.69
N CYS A 26 9.52 -20.75 -9.95
CA CYS A 26 10.90 -20.51 -10.40
C CYS A 26 11.33 -19.05 -10.20
N LEU A 27 10.48 -18.09 -10.58
CA LEU A 27 10.74 -16.65 -10.34
C LEU A 27 10.91 -16.34 -8.86
N THR A 28 10.11 -16.98 -7.99
CA THR A 28 10.22 -16.81 -6.54
C THR A 28 11.55 -17.33 -6.00
N ARG A 29 12.03 -18.48 -6.51
CA ARG A 29 13.33 -19.06 -6.13
C ARG A 29 14.49 -18.20 -6.62
N LEU A 30 14.47 -17.79 -7.90
CA LEU A 30 15.48 -16.90 -8.48
C LEU A 30 15.58 -15.59 -7.69
N HIS A 31 14.44 -14.99 -7.36
CA HIS A 31 14.41 -13.81 -6.50
C HIS A 31 14.99 -14.10 -5.11
N GLY A 32 14.73 -15.28 -4.52
CA GLY A 32 15.37 -15.72 -3.28
C GLY A 32 16.89 -15.80 -3.37
N VAL A 33 17.43 -16.37 -4.45
CA VAL A 33 18.87 -16.46 -4.71
C VAL A 33 19.48 -15.07 -4.89
N HIS A 34 18.87 -14.19 -5.69
CA HIS A 34 19.34 -12.81 -5.87
C HIS A 34 19.39 -12.06 -4.54
N VAL A 35 18.41 -12.25 -3.66
CA VAL A 35 18.42 -11.65 -2.32
C VAL A 35 19.61 -12.14 -1.50
N LEU A 36 19.89 -13.44 -1.53
CA LEU A 36 21.06 -13.98 -0.84
C LEU A 36 22.34 -13.33 -1.38
N LEU A 37 22.56 -13.41 -2.70
CA LEU A 37 23.73 -12.87 -3.39
C LEU A 37 23.94 -11.37 -3.11
N PHE A 38 22.86 -10.58 -3.11
CA PHE A 38 22.91 -9.16 -2.77
C PHE A 38 23.34 -8.94 -1.31
N ASN A 39 22.77 -9.68 -0.35
CA ASN A 39 23.12 -9.49 1.06
C ASN A 39 24.55 -9.94 1.38
N ILE A 40 25.12 -10.88 0.62
CA ILE A 40 26.53 -11.30 0.75
C ILE A 40 27.49 -10.49 -0.14
N GLY A 41 27.00 -9.44 -0.81
CA GLY A 41 27.82 -8.53 -1.63
C GLY A 41 28.31 -9.10 -2.97
N GLN A 42 27.79 -10.25 -3.41
CA GLN A 42 28.18 -10.85 -4.71
C GLN A 42 27.49 -10.18 -5.89
N VAL A 43 26.37 -9.48 -5.65
CA VAL A 43 25.65 -8.72 -6.67
C VAL A 43 25.38 -7.31 -6.12
N PRO A 44 25.74 -6.23 -6.84
CA PRO A 44 25.54 -4.87 -6.36
C PRO A 44 24.09 -4.40 -6.53
N GLU A 45 23.32 -4.97 -7.47
CA GLU A 45 21.94 -4.56 -7.71
C GLU A 45 20.99 -5.11 -6.64
N PRO A 46 20.14 -4.26 -6.02
CA PRO A 46 19.18 -4.70 -5.03
C PRO A 46 18.11 -5.60 -5.65
N PRO A 47 17.63 -6.62 -4.92
CA PRO A 47 16.62 -7.54 -5.42
C PRO A 47 15.25 -6.86 -5.52
N PHE A 48 14.61 -6.98 -6.67
CA PHE A 48 13.27 -6.44 -6.93
C PHE A 48 12.22 -7.55 -7.05
N HIS A 49 10.98 -7.26 -6.63
CA HIS A 49 9.86 -8.18 -6.78
C HIS A 49 9.32 -8.16 -8.22
N GLY A 50 9.74 -9.14 -9.02
CA GLY A 50 9.12 -9.49 -10.29
C GLY A 50 9.86 -8.96 -11.51
N LEU A 51 10.52 -9.86 -12.24
CA LEU A 51 11.05 -9.63 -13.59
C LEU A 51 9.96 -9.20 -14.60
N LYS A 52 8.68 -9.49 -14.33
CA LYS A 52 7.54 -9.05 -15.16
C LYS A 52 7.07 -7.61 -14.89
N THR A 53 7.50 -7.00 -13.79
CA THR A 53 7.03 -5.68 -13.32
C THR A 53 8.15 -4.65 -13.28
N ALA A 54 9.28 -4.94 -13.94
CA ALA A 54 10.42 -4.06 -14.07
C ALA A 54 10.02 -2.85 -14.89
N GLU A 55 9.57 -1.79 -14.22
CA GLU A 55 9.30 -0.44 -14.75
C GLU A 55 8.49 -0.30 -16.05
N LEU A 56 7.99 -1.37 -16.68
CA LEU A 56 7.23 -1.33 -17.95
C LEU A 56 6.01 -0.43 -17.84
N TRP A 57 5.46 -0.29 -16.64
CA TRP A 57 4.36 0.65 -16.42
C TRP A 57 4.75 2.11 -16.65
N ARG A 58 6.04 2.48 -16.48
CA ARG A 58 6.58 3.83 -16.74
C ARG A 58 6.70 4.12 -18.23
N THR A 59 6.83 3.08 -19.06
CA THR A 59 6.84 3.20 -20.53
C THR A 59 5.45 3.01 -21.12
N GLU A 60 4.58 2.19 -20.50
CA GLU A 60 3.20 1.94 -20.93
C GLU A 60 2.16 2.78 -20.15
N LEU A 61 2.21 4.09 -20.38
CA LEU A 61 1.38 5.06 -19.65
C LEU A 61 -0.11 5.01 -20.04
N THR A 62 -0.42 4.69 -21.30
CA THR A 62 -1.79 4.55 -21.81
C THR A 62 -2.06 3.13 -22.33
N PRO A 63 -3.33 2.71 -22.51
CA PRO A 63 -3.63 1.42 -23.12
C PRO A 63 -3.01 1.29 -24.53
N PRO A 64 -2.44 0.14 -24.93
CA PRO A 64 -1.70 0.02 -26.21
C PRO A 64 -2.49 0.36 -27.48
N LYS A 65 -3.82 0.20 -27.46
CA LYS A 65 -4.71 0.46 -28.61
C LYS A 65 -5.34 1.87 -28.58
N THR A 66 -4.83 2.77 -27.74
CA THR A 66 -5.38 4.13 -27.64
C THR A 66 -4.93 4.94 -28.86
N PRO A 67 -5.85 5.66 -29.55
CA PRO A 67 -5.49 6.57 -30.63
C PRO A 67 -4.39 7.57 -30.21
N PRO A 68 -3.41 7.88 -31.09
CA PRO A 68 -2.29 8.76 -30.73
C PRO A 68 -2.70 10.14 -30.21
N ALA A 69 -3.74 10.75 -30.79
CA ALA A 69 -4.24 12.07 -30.39
C ALA A 69 -4.94 12.06 -29.01
N LEU A 70 -5.42 10.91 -28.53
CA LEU A 70 -5.85 10.72 -27.15
C LEU A 70 -4.69 10.41 -26.21
N ALA A 71 -3.74 9.58 -26.67
CA ALA A 71 -2.66 9.08 -25.84
C ALA A 71 -1.59 10.14 -25.54
N ALA A 72 -1.24 10.98 -26.52
CA ALA A 72 -0.10 11.89 -26.43
C ALA A 72 -0.22 12.91 -25.29
N PRO A 73 -1.36 13.61 -25.06
CA PRO A 73 -1.47 14.56 -23.96
C PRO A 73 -1.36 13.89 -22.58
N VAL A 74 -2.03 12.74 -22.40
CA VAL A 74 -1.97 11.96 -21.15
C VAL A 74 -0.54 11.49 -20.88
N THR A 75 0.12 10.99 -21.92
CA THR A 75 1.50 10.50 -21.86
C THR A 75 2.46 11.64 -21.50
N ARG A 76 2.33 12.80 -22.17
CA ARG A 76 3.12 14.00 -21.86
C ARG A 76 2.95 14.42 -20.41
N TRP A 77 1.71 14.46 -19.90
CA TRP A 77 1.42 14.86 -18.52
C TRP A 77 1.99 13.88 -17.48
N LEU A 78 1.81 12.58 -17.70
CA LEU A 78 2.33 11.54 -16.79
C LEU A 78 3.86 11.46 -16.83
N SER A 79 4.48 11.51 -18.01
CA SER A 79 5.94 11.50 -18.18
C SER A 79 6.57 12.71 -17.53
N GLY A 80 5.99 13.90 -17.70
CA GLY A 80 6.45 15.12 -17.02
C GLY A 80 6.47 14.95 -15.50
N ARG A 81 5.44 14.34 -14.92
CA ARG A 81 5.39 14.05 -13.48
C ARG A 81 6.40 12.99 -13.02
N LEU A 82 6.75 12.03 -13.86
CA LEU A 82 7.84 11.09 -13.54
C LEU A 82 9.21 11.78 -13.48
N GLN A 83 9.36 12.90 -14.17
CA GLN A 83 10.60 13.68 -14.23
C GLN A 83 10.68 14.80 -13.18
N THR A 84 9.60 15.03 -12.41
CA THR A 84 9.56 16.04 -11.33
C THR A 84 9.58 15.38 -9.95
N SER A 85 9.36 16.18 -8.89
CA SER A 85 9.36 15.72 -7.49
C SER A 85 8.21 14.78 -7.10
N ASP A 86 7.31 14.48 -8.04
CA ASP A 86 6.19 13.56 -7.81
C ASP A 86 6.67 12.15 -7.54
N ARG A 87 5.97 11.45 -6.65
CA ARG A 87 6.26 10.05 -6.37
C ARG A 87 5.78 9.17 -7.51
N ALA A 88 6.61 8.21 -7.91
CA ALA A 88 6.25 7.22 -8.92
C ALA A 88 4.94 6.47 -8.58
N GLU A 89 4.66 6.20 -7.30
CA GLU A 89 3.39 5.60 -6.88
C GLU A 89 2.18 6.52 -7.14
N SER A 90 2.32 7.82 -6.91
CA SER A 90 1.28 8.81 -7.25
C SER A 90 1.03 8.84 -8.75
N VAL A 91 2.09 8.89 -9.57
CA VAL A 91 1.96 8.87 -11.03
C VAL A 91 1.34 7.55 -11.52
N ARG A 92 1.69 6.42 -10.90
CA ARG A 92 1.07 5.12 -11.17
C ARG A 92 -0.43 5.14 -10.90
N HIS A 93 -0.90 5.75 -9.82
CA HIS A 93 -2.34 5.89 -9.55
C HIS A 93 -3.02 6.75 -10.63
N SER A 94 -2.40 7.86 -11.04
CA SER A 94 -2.91 8.68 -12.15
C SER A 94 -3.00 7.89 -13.44
N ARG A 95 -1.93 7.15 -13.78
CA ARG A 95 -1.89 6.23 -14.92
C ARG A 95 -3.03 5.22 -14.87
N ASP A 96 -3.22 4.54 -13.73
CA ASP A 96 -4.26 3.51 -13.59
C ASP A 96 -5.68 4.11 -13.74
N ALA A 97 -5.90 5.34 -13.27
CA ALA A 97 -7.14 6.05 -13.49
C ALA A 97 -7.37 6.42 -14.96
N PHE A 98 -6.36 6.98 -15.62
CA PHE A 98 -6.44 7.29 -17.04
C PHE A 98 -6.63 6.05 -17.91
N ARG A 99 -5.91 4.97 -17.63
CA ARG A 99 -6.11 3.70 -18.34
C ARG A 99 -7.52 3.16 -18.16
N TYR A 100 -8.14 3.35 -17.00
CA TYR A 100 -9.52 2.94 -16.79
C TYR A 100 -10.51 3.81 -17.59
N PHE A 101 -10.35 5.12 -17.54
CA PHE A 101 -11.12 6.07 -18.35
C PHE A 101 -10.99 5.81 -19.85
N LEU A 102 -9.77 5.69 -20.38
CA LEU A 102 -9.51 5.48 -21.80
C LEU A 102 -10.04 4.15 -22.32
N ARG A 103 -10.01 3.08 -21.50
CA ARG A 103 -10.63 1.80 -21.88
C ARG A 103 -12.14 1.93 -21.98
N TRP A 104 -12.77 2.55 -20.98
CA TRP A 104 -14.20 2.82 -21.01
C TRP A 104 -14.59 3.70 -22.21
N LEU A 105 -13.81 4.75 -22.49
CA LEU A 105 -14.06 5.67 -23.59
C LEU A 105 -14.00 4.94 -24.95
N ALA A 106 -13.01 4.07 -25.15
CA ALA A 106 -12.89 3.29 -26.38
C ALA A 106 -14.10 2.36 -26.62
N ASP A 107 -14.71 1.84 -25.55
CA ASP A 107 -15.87 0.95 -25.65
C ASP A 107 -17.19 1.75 -25.84
N ALA A 108 -17.35 2.88 -25.14
CA ALA A 108 -18.59 3.64 -25.09
C ALA A 108 -18.70 4.73 -26.18
N HIS A 109 -17.57 5.28 -26.60
CA HIS A 109 -17.45 6.39 -27.56
C HIS A 109 -16.30 6.14 -28.54
N PRO A 110 -16.43 5.12 -29.42
CA PRO A 110 -15.37 4.76 -30.37
C PRO A 110 -15.11 5.83 -31.43
N ASP A 111 -16.03 6.78 -31.59
CA ASP A 111 -15.93 7.96 -32.44
C ASP A 111 -14.97 9.02 -31.90
N VAL A 112 -14.60 8.95 -30.62
CA VAL A 112 -13.64 9.87 -30.00
C VAL A 112 -12.22 9.31 -30.16
N ASP A 113 -11.43 9.93 -31.03
CA ASP A 113 -10.05 9.56 -31.33
C ASP A 113 -9.01 10.63 -30.93
N ALA A 114 -9.46 11.82 -30.53
CA ALA A 114 -8.61 12.91 -30.05
C ALA A 114 -9.07 13.47 -28.70
N MET A 115 -8.12 13.88 -27.86
CA MET A 115 -8.42 14.46 -26.55
C MET A 115 -9.21 15.79 -26.67
N THR A 116 -9.04 16.53 -27.77
CA THR A 116 -9.78 17.75 -28.09
C THR A 116 -11.27 17.53 -28.36
N GLN A 117 -11.67 16.33 -28.77
CA GLN A 117 -13.08 15.95 -28.99
C GLN A 117 -13.80 15.61 -27.68
N LEU A 118 -13.09 15.56 -26.55
CA LEU A 118 -13.75 15.31 -25.29
C LEU A 118 -14.67 16.48 -24.91
N GLU A 119 -15.93 16.14 -24.78
CA GLU A 119 -16.97 17.02 -24.28
C GLU A 119 -17.39 16.63 -22.86
N ARG A 120 -18.14 17.53 -22.23
CA ARG A 120 -18.70 17.31 -20.89
C ARG A 120 -19.54 16.04 -20.80
N ARG A 121 -20.33 15.73 -21.84
CA ARG A 121 -21.17 14.53 -21.91
C ARG A 121 -20.39 13.22 -21.74
N HIS A 122 -19.16 13.13 -22.26
CA HIS A 122 -18.33 11.93 -22.12
C HIS A 122 -17.87 11.73 -20.68
N VAL A 123 -17.56 12.82 -19.98
CA VAL A 123 -17.20 12.78 -18.55
C VAL A 123 -18.41 12.41 -17.69
N GLU A 124 -19.60 12.93 -18.01
CA GLU A 124 -20.84 12.57 -17.33
C GLU A 124 -21.18 11.09 -17.52
N GLY A 125 -21.04 10.57 -18.75
CA GLY A 125 -21.16 9.14 -19.04
C GLY A 125 -20.17 8.31 -18.22
N PHE A 126 -18.92 8.75 -18.08
CA PHE A 126 -17.94 8.04 -17.25
C PHE A 126 -18.32 8.06 -15.77
N MET A 127 -18.83 9.17 -15.25
CA MET A 127 -19.30 9.27 -13.86
C MET A 127 -20.47 8.31 -13.60
N ALA A 128 -21.42 8.21 -14.52
CA ALA A 128 -22.51 7.24 -14.47
C ALA A 128 -21.97 5.80 -14.50
N HIS A 129 -21.05 5.50 -15.43
CA HIS A 129 -20.39 4.20 -15.50
C HIS A 129 -19.70 3.83 -14.18
N LEU A 130 -18.97 4.74 -13.56
CA LEU A 130 -18.33 4.51 -12.27
C LEU A 130 -19.34 4.25 -11.13
N HIS A 131 -20.54 4.80 -11.22
CA HIS A 131 -21.61 4.57 -10.24
C HIS A 131 -22.19 3.17 -10.37
N GLU A 132 -22.42 2.71 -11.60
CA GLU A 132 -23.04 1.42 -11.91
C GLU A 132 -22.04 0.27 -11.89
N HIS A 133 -20.74 0.57 -12.06
CA HIS A 133 -19.71 -0.45 -12.17
C HIS A 133 -19.60 -1.33 -10.91
N THR A 134 -19.75 -2.62 -11.12
CA THR A 134 -19.53 -3.65 -10.12
C THR A 134 -18.16 -4.28 -10.31
N ASN A 135 -17.33 -4.24 -9.26
CA ASN A 135 -15.99 -4.80 -9.32
C ASN A 135 -16.06 -6.32 -9.46
N ALA A 136 -15.56 -6.87 -10.57
CA ALA A 136 -15.64 -8.29 -10.90
C ALA A 136 -14.99 -9.23 -9.85
N ARG A 137 -13.98 -8.75 -9.12
CA ARG A 137 -13.29 -9.56 -8.09
C ARG A 137 -14.08 -9.64 -6.79
N THR A 138 -14.81 -8.57 -6.44
CA THR A 138 -15.52 -8.49 -5.16
C THR A 138 -17.03 -8.64 -5.29
N GLY A 139 -17.58 -8.56 -6.51
CA GLY A 139 -19.02 -8.57 -6.78
C GLY A 139 -19.77 -7.38 -6.16
N ARG A 140 -19.07 -6.28 -5.86
CA ARG A 140 -19.64 -5.11 -5.16
C ARG A 140 -19.47 -3.84 -5.99
N PRO A 141 -20.41 -2.89 -5.91
CA PRO A 141 -20.27 -1.57 -6.52
C PRO A 141 -19.01 -0.84 -6.02
N LEU A 142 -18.50 0.09 -6.84
CA LEU A 142 -17.38 0.93 -6.43
C LEU A 142 -17.77 1.84 -5.26
N THR A 143 -16.92 1.87 -4.23
CA THR A 143 -17.13 2.78 -3.08
C THR A 143 -17.05 4.25 -3.52
N ALA A 144 -17.70 5.16 -2.79
CA ALA A 144 -17.56 6.61 -3.03
C ALA A 144 -16.09 7.07 -3.07
N ARG A 145 -15.24 6.48 -2.21
CA ARG A 145 -13.80 6.76 -2.18
C ARG A 145 -13.08 6.29 -3.44
N SER A 146 -13.39 5.09 -3.94
CA SER A 146 -12.80 4.58 -5.18
C SER A 146 -13.16 5.47 -6.36
N ARG A 147 -14.43 5.86 -6.47
CA ARG A 147 -14.92 6.80 -7.50
C ARG A 147 -14.22 8.15 -7.39
N TYR A 148 -14.11 8.69 -6.18
CA TYR A 148 -13.35 9.93 -5.92
C TYR A 148 -11.90 9.81 -6.38
N THR A 149 -11.21 8.69 -6.09
CA THR A 149 -9.82 8.49 -6.53
C THR A 149 -9.70 8.56 -8.05
N TYR A 150 -10.57 7.88 -8.81
CA TYR A 150 -10.55 7.94 -10.27
C TYR A 150 -10.80 9.37 -10.79
N LEU A 151 -11.87 10.01 -10.31
CA LEU A 151 -12.29 11.31 -10.80
C LEU A 151 -11.35 12.45 -10.40
N SER A 152 -10.77 12.40 -9.19
CA SER A 152 -9.87 13.45 -8.69
C SER A 152 -8.60 13.60 -9.54
N LEU A 153 -8.09 12.50 -10.11
CA LEU A 153 -6.90 12.50 -10.95
C LEU A 153 -7.21 13.02 -12.36
N LEU A 154 -8.39 12.71 -12.91
CA LEU A 154 -8.86 13.30 -14.16
C LEU A 154 -9.13 14.80 -13.99
N LEU A 155 -9.78 15.20 -12.89
CA LEU A 155 -10.01 16.61 -12.54
C LEU A 155 -8.69 17.38 -12.47
N GLN A 156 -7.66 16.79 -11.86
CA GLN A 156 -6.35 17.41 -11.79
C GLN A 156 -5.76 17.66 -13.18
N PHE A 157 -5.76 16.63 -14.04
CA PHE A 157 -5.30 16.76 -15.42
C PHE A 157 -6.04 17.86 -16.18
N PHE A 158 -7.38 17.78 -16.28
CA PHE A 158 -8.16 18.74 -17.08
C PHE A 158 -8.00 20.17 -16.58
N ARG A 159 -7.90 20.36 -15.25
CA ARG A 159 -7.66 21.69 -14.67
C ARG A 159 -6.27 22.22 -15.06
N GLU A 160 -5.23 21.43 -14.88
CA GLU A 160 -3.85 21.86 -15.13
C GLU A 160 -3.58 22.08 -16.62
N THR A 161 -3.99 21.16 -17.49
CA THR A 161 -3.74 21.29 -18.93
C THR A 161 -4.51 22.46 -19.54
N SER A 162 -5.71 22.76 -19.03
CA SER A 162 -6.44 23.97 -19.39
C SER A 162 -5.74 25.23 -18.87
N GLN A 163 -5.25 25.24 -17.63
CA GLN A 163 -4.47 26.36 -17.07
C GLN A 163 -3.16 26.62 -17.82
N TRP A 164 -2.51 25.57 -18.34
CA TRP A 164 -1.29 25.68 -19.13
C TRP A 164 -1.55 26.00 -20.61
N GLY A 165 -2.81 26.07 -21.04
CA GLY A 165 -3.17 26.41 -22.42
C GLY A 165 -2.75 25.34 -23.44
N TRP A 166 -2.77 24.06 -23.06
CA TRP A 166 -2.48 22.98 -24.01
C TRP A 166 -3.52 22.97 -25.15
N SER A 167 -3.07 22.96 -26.41
CA SER A 167 -3.94 23.02 -27.59
C SER A 167 -4.52 21.67 -28.00
N ASP A 168 -3.91 20.58 -27.54
CA ASP A 168 -4.25 19.18 -27.82
C ASP A 168 -5.16 18.56 -26.74
N VAL A 169 -5.83 19.37 -25.93
CA VAL A 169 -6.80 18.97 -24.90
C VAL A 169 -8.04 19.87 -24.98
N PRO A 170 -9.13 19.57 -24.26
CA PRO A 170 -10.25 20.50 -24.15
C PRO A 170 -9.77 21.80 -23.51
N GLY A 171 -9.97 22.93 -24.20
CA GLY A 171 -9.54 24.27 -23.75
C GLY A 171 -10.23 24.78 -22.47
N ARG A 172 -11.08 23.95 -21.84
CA ARG A 172 -11.77 24.23 -20.58
C ARG A 172 -11.78 22.97 -19.70
N PRO A 173 -11.85 23.10 -18.36
CA PRO A 173 -12.00 21.95 -17.49
C PRO A 173 -13.32 21.21 -17.75
N LEU A 174 -13.25 19.89 -17.96
CA LEU A 174 -14.44 19.04 -18.12
C LEU A 174 -14.98 18.48 -16.80
N LEU A 175 -14.23 18.64 -15.71
CA LEU A 175 -14.62 18.27 -14.34
C LEU A 175 -14.45 19.47 -13.43
N GLY A 176 -15.38 19.61 -12.47
CA GLY A 176 -15.34 20.56 -11.38
C GLY A 176 -15.27 19.88 -10.01
N ARG A 177 -15.08 20.68 -8.95
CA ARG A 177 -15.11 20.17 -7.57
C ARG A 177 -16.50 19.67 -7.15
N SER A 178 -17.56 20.24 -7.72
CA SER A 178 -18.96 19.86 -7.48
C SER A 178 -19.29 18.45 -7.97
N ASP A 179 -18.53 17.94 -8.96
CA ASP A 179 -18.72 16.59 -9.52
C ASP A 179 -18.14 15.49 -8.65
N MET A 180 -17.30 15.85 -7.68
CA MET A 180 -16.61 14.86 -6.87
C MET A 180 -17.58 14.19 -5.90
N PRO A 181 -17.53 12.85 -5.73
CA PRO A 181 -18.34 12.16 -4.74
C PRO A 181 -18.11 12.75 -3.35
N LYS A 182 -19.20 13.10 -2.66
CA LYS A 182 -19.14 13.57 -1.27
C LYS A 182 -18.65 12.43 -0.38
N LEU A 183 -17.48 12.62 0.23
CA LEU A 183 -16.91 11.64 1.15
C LEU A 183 -17.31 12.01 2.58
N PRO A 184 -18.05 11.15 3.30
CA PRO A 184 -18.30 11.40 4.71
C PRO A 184 -16.97 11.41 5.47
N SER A 185 -16.73 12.46 6.23
CA SER A 185 -15.62 12.55 7.17
C SER A 185 -16.11 12.08 8.54
N ALA A 186 -15.78 10.84 8.91
CA ALA A 186 -16.04 10.33 10.24
C ALA A 186 -14.85 10.63 11.15
N LEU A 187 -15.12 10.96 12.41
CA LEU A 187 -14.08 11.03 13.43
C LEU A 187 -13.40 9.66 13.58
N PRO A 188 -12.08 9.62 13.85
CA PRO A 188 -11.42 8.37 14.23
C PRO A 188 -12.17 7.69 15.38
N ARG A 189 -12.38 6.38 15.26
CA ARG A 189 -13.01 5.57 16.32
C ARG A 189 -11.97 5.35 17.42
N PHE A 190 -12.27 5.79 18.63
CA PHE A 190 -11.42 5.52 19.80
C PHE A 190 -11.62 4.07 20.27
N ILE A 191 -10.54 3.42 20.72
CA ILE A 191 -10.61 2.11 21.37
C ILE A 191 -10.87 2.36 22.87
N PRO A 192 -11.96 1.84 23.46
CA PRO A 192 -12.22 1.98 24.89
C PRO A 192 -11.06 1.43 25.72
N ARG A 193 -10.75 2.08 26.86
CA ARG A 193 -9.60 1.73 27.73
C ARG A 193 -9.52 0.22 28.03
N ALA A 194 -10.62 -0.37 28.49
CA ALA A 194 -10.67 -1.80 28.82
C ALA A 194 -10.52 -2.74 27.61
N GLU A 195 -10.85 -2.30 26.39
CA GLU A 195 -10.56 -3.06 25.17
C GLU A 195 -9.10 -2.91 24.75
N LEU A 196 -8.55 -1.71 24.89
CA LEU A 196 -7.15 -1.43 24.61
C LEU A 196 -6.23 -2.21 25.55
N ASP A 197 -6.50 -2.22 26.85
CA ASP A 197 -5.67 -2.93 27.84
C ASP A 197 -5.59 -4.44 27.49
N ARG A 198 -6.73 -5.09 27.22
CA ARG A 198 -6.78 -6.50 26.76
C ARG A 198 -6.09 -6.73 25.42
N LEU A 199 -6.19 -5.76 24.50
CA LEU A 199 -5.48 -5.84 23.23
C LEU A 199 -3.97 -5.78 23.47
N MET A 200 -3.50 -4.90 24.34
CA MET A 200 -2.07 -4.77 24.66
C MET A 200 -1.52 -6.01 25.37
N GLU A 201 -2.26 -6.62 26.29
CA GLU A 201 -1.91 -7.94 26.86
C GLU A 201 -1.71 -8.98 25.75
N ALA A 202 -2.65 -9.06 24.80
CA ALA A 202 -2.54 -9.98 23.68
C ALA A 202 -1.38 -9.65 22.73
N VAL A 203 -1.00 -8.37 22.59
CA VAL A 203 0.16 -7.92 21.80
C VAL A 203 1.46 -8.33 22.46
N GLU A 204 1.57 -8.18 23.78
CA GLU A 204 2.76 -8.59 24.55
C GLU A 204 3.03 -10.10 24.42
N GLU A 205 1.96 -10.90 24.30
CA GLU A 205 2.06 -12.34 24.11
C GLU A 205 2.18 -12.79 22.63
N LEU A 206 2.42 -11.88 21.68
CA LEU A 206 2.69 -12.27 20.29
C LEU A 206 4.02 -13.03 20.19
N GLU A 207 4.02 -14.17 19.49
CA GLU A 207 5.20 -15.02 19.35
C GLU A 207 6.32 -14.37 18.51
N ASP A 208 5.96 -13.66 17.44
CA ASP A 208 6.96 -13.01 16.58
C ASP A 208 7.38 -11.65 17.17
N PRO A 209 8.66 -11.46 17.54
CA PRO A 209 9.12 -10.24 18.18
C PRO A 209 9.01 -9.00 17.27
N HIS A 210 9.03 -9.17 15.95
CA HIS A 210 8.86 -8.07 15.01
C HIS A 210 7.43 -7.56 14.98
N GLN A 211 6.45 -8.47 15.02
CA GLN A 211 5.04 -8.10 15.13
C GLN A 211 4.77 -7.38 16.47
N ARG A 212 5.28 -7.95 17.57
CA ARG A 212 5.15 -7.36 18.90
C ARG A 212 5.73 -5.95 18.97
N ALA A 213 6.98 -5.75 18.56
CA ALA A 213 7.62 -4.43 18.56
C ALA A 213 6.89 -3.43 17.65
N ALA A 214 6.46 -3.85 16.46
CA ALA A 214 5.75 -2.97 15.54
C ALA A 214 4.43 -2.42 16.13
N LEU A 215 3.68 -3.26 16.86
CA LEU A 215 2.44 -2.84 17.51
C LEU A 215 2.69 -2.01 18.79
N LEU A 216 3.72 -2.34 19.57
CA LEU A 216 4.15 -1.52 20.72
C LEU A 216 4.57 -0.10 20.28
N LEU A 217 5.29 0.00 19.16
CA LEU A 217 5.68 1.29 18.58
C LEU A 217 4.46 2.12 18.15
N LEU A 218 3.49 1.50 17.47
CA LEU A 218 2.23 2.17 17.11
C LEU A 218 1.51 2.70 18.35
N ARG A 219 1.47 1.91 19.42
CA ARG A 219 0.80 2.29 20.68
C ARG A 219 1.46 3.48 21.36
N TRP A 220 2.79 3.56 21.33
CA TRP A 220 3.53 4.47 22.22
C TRP A 220 4.10 5.72 21.55
N ASN A 221 4.30 5.75 20.23
CA ASN A 221 4.93 6.91 19.57
C ASN A 221 4.07 7.61 18.50
N GLY A 222 2.92 7.03 18.12
CA GLY A 222 2.01 7.61 17.12
C GLY A 222 2.58 7.73 15.70
N ALA A 223 3.69 7.07 15.39
CA ALA A 223 4.24 7.03 14.04
C ALA A 223 3.36 6.21 13.11
N ARG A 224 3.40 6.54 11.82
CA ARG A 224 2.64 5.77 10.83
C ARG A 224 3.27 4.40 10.64
N ARG A 225 2.46 3.38 10.37
CA ARG A 225 2.93 2.02 10.02
C ARG A 225 4.04 1.97 8.94
N GLY A 226 4.00 2.90 7.97
CA GLY A 226 5.02 2.99 6.92
C GLY A 226 6.30 3.71 7.35
N GLU A 227 6.25 4.49 8.42
CA GLU A 227 7.42 5.10 9.07
C GLU A 227 8.09 4.04 9.96
N ILE A 228 7.32 3.32 10.79
CA ILE A 228 7.82 2.24 11.67
C ILE A 228 8.49 1.13 10.85
N ALA A 229 7.85 0.67 9.76
CA ALA A 229 8.40 -0.39 8.91
C ALA A 229 9.73 -0.01 8.23
N ARG A 230 10.11 1.27 8.24
CA ARG A 230 11.35 1.80 7.65
C ARG A 230 12.33 2.35 8.70
N LEU A 231 12.12 2.06 9.98
CA LEU A 231 13.07 2.43 11.02
C LEU A 231 14.46 1.85 10.71
N THR A 232 15.47 2.69 10.86
CA THR A 232 16.87 2.38 10.59
C THR A 232 17.58 1.89 11.85
N LEU A 233 18.74 1.24 11.73
CA LEU A 233 19.45 0.69 12.90
C LEU A 233 19.88 1.74 13.94
N ASP A 234 20.03 3.00 13.52
CA ASP A 234 20.35 4.17 14.34
C ASP A 234 19.10 4.91 14.84
N CYS A 235 17.90 4.30 14.75
CA CYS A 235 16.67 4.98 15.08
C CYS A 235 16.42 5.18 16.59
N LEU A 236 17.02 4.36 17.43
CA LEU A 236 16.81 4.40 18.88
C LEU A 236 17.97 5.16 19.56
N ASP A 237 17.61 6.17 20.33
CA ASP A 237 18.53 7.02 21.09
C ASP A 237 17.93 7.32 22.48
N ALA A 238 18.64 8.05 23.32
CA ALA A 238 18.17 8.51 24.62
C ALA A 238 18.39 10.03 24.78
N TYR A 239 17.59 10.66 25.63
CA TYR A 239 17.88 11.99 26.16
C TYR A 239 19.02 11.93 27.19
N PRO A 240 19.61 13.08 27.58
CA PRO A 240 20.68 13.11 28.59
C PRO A 240 20.30 12.49 29.95
N ASP A 241 19.01 12.46 30.29
CA ASP A 241 18.45 11.82 31.48
C ASP A 241 18.25 10.29 31.34
N GLY A 242 18.60 9.72 30.18
CA GLY A 242 18.45 8.30 29.87
C GLY A 242 17.07 7.92 29.32
N TYR A 243 16.11 8.85 29.21
CA TYR A 243 14.78 8.52 28.71
C TYR A 243 14.82 8.20 27.20
N PRO A 244 14.21 7.10 26.72
CA PRO A 244 14.31 6.72 25.32
C PRO A 244 13.60 7.70 24.38
N ARG A 245 14.17 7.85 23.18
CA ARG A 245 13.57 8.59 22.07
C ARG A 245 13.80 7.89 20.74
N LEU A 246 12.86 8.09 19.83
CA LEU A 246 12.82 7.45 18.53
C LEU A 246 12.98 8.48 17.42
N ARG A 247 13.98 8.26 16.57
CA ARG A 247 14.20 8.96 15.31
C ARG A 247 13.29 8.36 14.24
N ILE A 248 12.29 9.13 13.82
CA ILE A 248 11.38 8.75 12.75
C ILE A 248 11.97 9.26 11.43
N PRO A 249 12.33 8.37 10.49
CA PRO A 249 12.96 8.78 9.24
C PRO A 249 12.01 9.59 8.37
N VAL A 250 12.57 10.37 7.45
CA VAL A 250 11.79 11.11 6.45
C VAL A 250 10.77 10.20 5.76
N GLY A 251 9.52 10.67 5.71
CA GLY A 251 8.40 9.98 5.08
C GLY A 251 7.57 10.93 4.24
N LYS A 252 6.27 10.67 4.10
CA LYS A 252 5.35 11.44 3.23
C LYS A 252 5.41 12.95 3.44
N THR A 253 5.68 13.40 4.65
CA THR A 253 5.78 14.81 5.02
C THR A 253 7.14 15.44 4.71
N TYR A 254 8.10 14.67 4.16
CA TYR A 254 9.48 15.08 3.89
C TYR A 254 10.22 15.62 5.12
N THR A 255 9.75 15.26 6.32
CA THR A 255 10.32 15.70 7.58
C THR A 255 10.76 14.52 8.42
N GLU A 256 11.95 14.64 8.99
CA GLU A 256 12.47 13.78 10.05
C GLU A 256 12.16 14.41 11.40
N ARG A 257 11.91 13.58 12.42
CA ARG A 257 11.62 14.05 13.77
C ARG A 257 12.09 13.07 14.84
N MET A 258 12.49 13.62 15.97
CA MET A 258 12.72 12.86 17.21
C MET A 258 11.47 12.94 18.07
N VAL A 259 11.02 11.79 18.60
CA VAL A 259 9.84 11.71 19.46
C VAL A 259 10.19 10.90 20.71
N PRO A 260 9.75 11.29 21.93
CA PRO A 260 9.88 10.46 23.12
C PRO A 260 9.28 9.07 22.90
N LEU A 261 9.93 8.04 23.46
CA LEU A 261 9.49 6.66 23.32
C LEU A 261 9.35 6.00 24.70
N HIS A 262 8.24 5.31 24.91
CA HIS A 262 8.01 4.57 26.14
C HIS A 262 9.06 3.44 26.30
N PRO A 263 9.63 3.22 27.51
CA PRO A 263 10.67 2.20 27.75
C PRO A 263 10.33 0.81 27.21
N GLN A 264 9.09 0.34 27.44
CA GLN A 264 8.61 -0.96 26.92
C GLN A 264 8.81 -1.11 25.39
N ALA A 265 8.51 -0.06 24.62
CA ALA A 265 8.68 -0.09 23.17
C ALA A 265 10.15 0.06 22.77
N ALA A 266 10.94 0.82 23.55
CA ALA A 266 12.38 0.96 23.35
C ALA A 266 13.11 -0.37 23.54
N ASP A 267 12.76 -1.13 24.58
CA ASP A 267 13.39 -2.42 24.88
C ASP A 267 13.08 -3.47 23.80
N ALA A 268 11.80 -3.58 23.41
CA ALA A 268 11.41 -4.44 22.29
C ALA A 268 12.09 -4.04 20.96
N LEU A 269 12.29 -2.74 20.72
CA LEU A 269 13.00 -2.26 19.54
C LEU A 269 14.51 -2.54 19.62
N ARG A 270 15.12 -2.45 20.81
CA ARG A 270 16.55 -2.70 21.03
C ARG A 270 16.92 -4.15 20.70
N GLU A 271 16.12 -5.11 21.16
CA GLU A 271 16.28 -6.53 20.81
C GLU A 271 16.33 -6.75 19.30
N LEU A 272 15.43 -6.09 18.56
CA LEU A 272 15.38 -6.19 17.10
C LEU A 272 16.55 -5.50 16.42
N ILE A 273 17.01 -4.35 16.94
CA ILE A 273 18.20 -3.66 16.43
C ILE A 273 19.42 -4.57 16.55
N ASP A 274 19.60 -5.23 17.69
CA ASP A 274 20.74 -6.11 17.92
C ASP A 274 20.68 -7.36 17.04
N ALA A 275 19.50 -7.98 16.90
CA ALA A 275 19.28 -9.08 15.96
C ALA A 275 19.55 -8.66 14.50
N ALA A 276 19.13 -7.45 14.10
CA ALA A 276 19.34 -6.94 12.75
C ALA A 276 20.80 -6.55 12.47
N LYS A 277 21.53 -6.06 13.49
CA LYS A 277 22.99 -5.86 13.43
C LYS A 277 23.72 -7.18 13.23
N ALA A 278 23.38 -8.20 14.02
CA ALA A 278 23.97 -9.54 13.94
C ALA A 278 23.70 -10.23 12.60
N ALA A 279 22.47 -10.11 12.07
CA ALA A 279 22.11 -10.64 10.76
C ALA A 279 22.83 -9.93 9.59
N ASN A 280 23.41 -8.76 9.86
CA ASN A 280 24.21 -7.95 8.94
C ASN A 280 23.64 -7.79 7.53
N ALA A 281 22.33 -7.62 7.41
CA ALA A 281 21.69 -7.44 6.11
C ALA A 281 22.22 -6.19 5.39
N ALA A 282 22.50 -6.32 4.09
CA ALA A 282 23.04 -5.25 3.27
C ALA A 282 22.11 -4.02 3.27
N ALA A 283 22.73 -2.84 3.18
CA ALA A 283 22.02 -1.57 3.07
C ALA A 283 21.19 -1.52 1.78
N ARG A 284 20.07 -0.82 1.81
CA ARG A 284 19.19 -0.60 0.66
C ARG A 284 18.92 0.88 0.50
N HIS A 285 18.80 1.33 -0.73
CA HIS A 285 18.41 2.71 -1.01
C HIS A 285 17.00 2.99 -0.49
N ASP A 286 16.85 3.93 0.44
CA ASP A 286 15.55 4.40 0.90
C ASP A 286 15.02 5.50 -0.03
N ALA A 287 13.82 5.29 -0.58
CA ALA A 287 13.22 6.22 -1.55
C ALA A 287 12.78 7.57 -0.93
N TRP A 288 12.78 7.74 0.38
CA TRP A 288 12.50 9.03 1.02
C TRP A 288 13.77 9.73 1.46
N ALA A 289 14.70 9.02 2.10
CA ALA A 289 15.98 9.55 2.55
C ALA A 289 17.02 9.70 1.44
N GLN A 290 16.78 9.12 0.26
CA GLN A 290 17.65 9.19 -0.92
C GLN A 290 19.10 8.77 -0.61
N ARG A 291 19.24 7.77 0.26
CA ARG A 291 20.54 7.23 0.68
C ARG A 291 20.42 5.74 1.02
N PRO A 292 21.52 4.97 0.96
CA PRO A 292 21.57 3.62 1.50
C PRO A 292 21.32 3.64 3.02
N VAL A 293 20.42 2.78 3.49
CA VAL A 293 20.12 2.60 4.91
C VAL A 293 19.99 1.11 5.25
N ARG A 294 20.22 0.78 6.52
CA ARG A 294 19.96 -0.55 7.08
C ARG A 294 18.71 -0.48 7.96
N TYR A 295 17.72 -1.30 7.65
CA TYR A 295 16.44 -1.32 8.37
C TYR A 295 16.47 -2.29 9.55
N VAL A 296 15.67 -1.99 10.57
CA VAL A 296 15.45 -2.88 11.72
C VAL A 296 14.54 -4.06 11.33
N PHE A 297 13.40 -3.78 10.68
CA PHE A 297 12.39 -4.78 10.34
C PHE A 297 12.78 -5.59 9.10
N MET A 298 13.70 -6.54 9.30
CA MET A 298 14.29 -7.37 8.26
C MET A 298 14.11 -8.86 8.56
N ARG A 299 13.63 -9.65 7.59
CA ARG A 299 13.58 -11.11 7.68
C ARG A 299 14.34 -11.73 6.53
N ARG A 300 15.29 -12.63 6.80
CA ARG A 300 16.03 -13.37 5.75
C ARG A 300 16.59 -12.43 4.67
N GLY A 301 17.17 -11.31 5.10
CA GLY A 301 17.72 -10.29 4.20
C GLY A 301 16.67 -9.55 3.36
N LYS A 302 15.41 -9.46 3.78
CA LYS A 302 14.34 -8.68 3.11
C LYS A 302 13.60 -7.78 4.09
N PRO A 303 13.21 -6.55 3.69
CA PRO A 303 12.29 -5.73 4.47
C PRO A 303 10.97 -6.49 4.68
N MET A 304 10.45 -6.45 5.90
CA MET A 304 9.19 -7.10 6.21
C MET A 304 8.00 -6.36 5.60
N GLY A 305 7.00 -7.12 5.14
CA GLY A 305 5.78 -6.54 4.58
C GLY A 305 4.89 -5.95 5.68
N ARG A 306 4.24 -4.82 5.39
CA ARG A 306 3.30 -4.17 6.33
C ARG A 306 2.18 -5.12 6.76
N HIS A 307 1.62 -5.89 5.83
CA HIS A 307 0.59 -6.89 6.11
C HIS A 307 0.99 -7.84 7.25
N PHE A 308 2.23 -8.33 7.20
CA PHE A 308 2.76 -9.23 8.21
C PHE A 308 2.97 -8.53 9.55
N LEU A 309 3.55 -7.33 9.54
CA LEU A 309 3.86 -6.58 10.75
C LEU A 309 2.62 -6.09 11.49
N TYR A 310 1.56 -5.73 10.76
CA TYR A 310 0.40 -5.04 11.33
C TYR A 310 -0.89 -5.83 11.17
N GLU A 311 -1.32 -6.09 9.93
CA GLU A 311 -2.63 -6.70 9.68
C GLU A 311 -2.75 -8.12 10.26
N ASP A 312 -1.76 -8.99 10.02
CA ASP A 312 -1.72 -10.34 10.57
C ASP A 312 -1.58 -10.31 12.10
N ALA A 313 -0.69 -9.46 12.61
CA ALA A 313 -0.43 -9.30 14.04
C ALA A 313 -1.67 -8.82 14.81
N LEU A 314 -2.36 -7.79 14.29
CA LEU A 314 -3.60 -7.28 14.86
C LEU A 314 -4.71 -8.33 14.79
N GLU A 315 -4.81 -9.11 13.72
CA GLU A 315 -5.79 -10.18 13.66
C GLU A 315 -5.57 -11.23 14.75
N ILE A 316 -4.31 -11.64 14.97
CA ILE A 316 -3.93 -12.58 16.03
C ILE A 316 -4.28 -12.00 17.41
N ALA A 317 -3.84 -10.77 17.69
CA ALA A 317 -4.06 -10.10 18.98
C ALA A 317 -5.56 -9.87 19.25
N CYS A 318 -6.32 -9.35 18.28
CA CYS A 318 -7.76 -9.13 18.41
C CYS A 318 -8.52 -10.45 18.65
N ARG A 319 -8.15 -11.53 17.96
CA ARG A 319 -8.76 -12.85 18.16
C ARG A 319 -8.54 -13.36 19.57
N LYS A 320 -7.34 -13.14 20.12
CA LYS A 320 -6.98 -13.51 21.50
C LYS A 320 -7.72 -12.65 22.53
N ALA A 321 -7.69 -11.33 22.39
CA ALA A 321 -8.40 -10.39 23.25
C ALA A 321 -9.93 -10.62 23.26
N SER A 322 -10.50 -11.00 22.11
CA SER A 322 -11.93 -11.34 22.00
C SER A 322 -12.29 -12.67 22.67
N ARG A 323 -11.37 -13.63 22.76
CA ARG A 323 -11.59 -14.91 23.47
C ARG A 323 -11.70 -14.71 24.98
N VAL A 324 -11.00 -13.72 25.54
CA VAL A 324 -11.13 -13.33 26.96
C VAL A 324 -12.57 -12.89 27.31
N ARG A 325 -13.37 -12.43 26.33
CA ARG A 325 -14.80 -12.14 26.51
C ARG A 325 -15.65 -13.39 26.80
N ARG A 326 -15.20 -14.59 26.41
CA ARG A 326 -15.92 -15.86 26.62
C ARG A 326 -15.32 -16.63 27.81
N ARG A 327 -15.55 -16.16 29.03
CA ARG A 327 -15.57 -17.03 30.22
C ARG A 327 -17.03 -17.35 30.59
N PRO A 328 -17.34 -18.58 31.05
CA PRO A 328 -18.71 -19.09 31.18
C PRO A 328 -19.35 -18.53 32.46
N GLY A 329 -20.47 -17.83 32.31
CA GLY A 329 -21.25 -17.36 33.46
C GLY A 329 -21.82 -15.96 33.30
N ARG A 330 -22.65 -15.73 32.28
CA ARG A 330 -23.85 -14.88 32.38
C ARG A 330 -24.64 -14.95 31.08
N ALA A 331 -25.93 -15.23 31.24
CA ALA A 331 -26.90 -15.42 30.18
C ALA A 331 -27.05 -14.21 29.25
N ALA A 332 -27.53 -14.51 28.06
CA ALA A 332 -27.65 -13.64 26.90
C ALA A 332 -28.33 -12.29 27.17
N ALA A 333 -27.69 -11.21 26.73
CA ALA A 333 -28.35 -9.99 26.29
C ALA A 333 -27.82 -9.63 24.90
N ARG A 334 -28.72 -9.60 23.92
CA ARG A 334 -28.43 -9.21 22.54
C ARG A 334 -28.03 -7.72 22.52
N GLY A 335 -26.84 -7.43 21.98
CA GLY A 335 -26.30 -6.09 21.71
C GLY A 335 -25.23 -6.18 20.60
N PRO A 336 -25.01 -5.11 19.82
CA PRO A 336 -25.04 -5.19 18.36
C PRO A 336 -23.76 -5.73 17.69
N ALA A 337 -23.98 -6.16 16.45
CA ALA A 337 -23.11 -6.79 15.46
C ALA A 337 -21.61 -6.45 15.57
N GLY A 338 -20.82 -7.50 15.77
CA GLY A 338 -19.37 -7.46 15.75
C GLY A 338 -18.78 -7.32 14.36
N PHE A 339 -17.66 -6.59 14.30
CA PHE A 339 -16.54 -6.68 13.36
C PHE A 339 -16.77 -7.51 12.08
N GLU A 340 -17.38 -6.89 11.07
CA GLU A 340 -17.40 -7.43 9.71
C GLU A 340 -16.15 -7.04 8.91
N GLY A 341 -15.73 -7.95 8.04
CA GLY A 341 -14.38 -8.10 7.47
C GLY A 341 -13.81 -6.96 6.62
N ALA A 342 -14.50 -5.83 6.46
CA ALA A 342 -14.01 -4.67 5.70
C ALA A 342 -13.42 -3.55 6.57
N GLU A 343 -13.56 -3.63 7.90
CA GLU A 343 -13.14 -2.57 8.85
C GLU A 343 -11.71 -2.74 9.43
N ARG A 344 -10.97 -3.78 9.02
CA ARG A 344 -9.74 -4.23 9.71
C ARG A 344 -8.50 -3.35 9.54
N THR A 345 -8.52 -2.34 8.67
CA THR A 345 -7.31 -1.57 8.29
C THR A 345 -7.33 -0.09 8.71
N ARG A 346 -8.32 0.33 9.51
CA ARG A 346 -8.50 1.73 9.95
C ARG A 346 -8.47 1.88 11.48
N LEU A 347 -7.57 1.16 12.16
CA LEU A 347 -7.35 1.34 13.59
C LEU A 347 -6.03 2.05 13.93
N TRP A 348 -5.18 2.34 12.94
CA TRP A 348 -3.91 3.08 13.12
C TRP A 348 -3.52 3.88 11.86
#